data_AF-A0A7C4RK00-F1
#
_entry.id   AF-A0A7C4RK00-F1
#
_cell.length_a   1.000
_cell.length_b   1.000
_cell.length_c   1.000
_cell.angle_alpha   90.00
_cell.angle_beta   90.00
_cell.angle_gamma   90.00
#
_symmetry.space_group_name_H-M   'P 1'
#
loop_
_entity.id
_entity.type
_entity.pdbx_description
1 polymer ?
#
loop_
_entity_poly.entity_id
_entity_poly.type
_entity_poly.pdbx_seq_one_letter_code
_entity_poly.pdbx_strand_id
1 'polypeptide(L)'
;MANKKMSIKKTDELIDKCKRYISDGQAFKYFPMVVSKAKGAKIWDVNGKEYIDFLSSAATFNVGHNNPKVVNVIKSNLNKYLHYCFYIYHEPAVKLAELLVNLSPGNFEKKVAFGLSGSDAVDTAVKASLIYTRRRNIASFTDSYHGSTFMGISISGSFK
;
A
#
# COMPACT_ATOMS: atom_id res chain seq x y z
N MET A 1 26.15 4.35 29.32
CA MET A 1 26.75 3.81 28.07
C MET A 1 26.32 2.37 27.74
N ALA A 2 25.99 1.50 28.71
CA ALA A 2 25.56 0.12 28.46
C ALA A 2 24.27 -0.02 27.62
N ASN A 3 23.25 0.84 27.84
CA ASN A 3 21.98 0.78 27.10
C ASN A 3 22.11 1.03 25.59
N LYS A 4 23.05 1.89 25.15
CA LYS A 4 23.24 2.21 23.73
C LYS A 4 23.92 1.05 22.97
N LYS A 5 24.80 0.30 23.64
CA LYS A 5 25.52 -0.85 23.07
C LYS A 5 24.61 -2.07 22.89
N MET A 6 23.67 -2.27 23.81
CA MET A 6 22.66 -3.33 23.76
C MET A 6 21.55 -3.05 22.73
N SER A 7 21.26 -1.77 22.46
CA SER A 7 20.28 -1.37 21.45
C SER A 7 20.80 -1.59 20.01
N ILE A 8 22.06 -1.22 19.71
CA ILE A 8 22.66 -1.48 18.38
C ILE A 8 22.60 -2.98 18.03
N LYS A 9 22.89 -3.86 19.01
CA LYS A 9 22.77 -5.32 18.85
C LYS A 9 21.39 -5.76 18.34
N LYS A 10 20.30 -5.19 18.85
CA LYS A 10 18.94 -5.57 18.45
C LYS A 10 18.63 -5.22 16.99
N THR A 11 19.19 -4.12 16.50
CA THR A 11 18.99 -3.69 15.10
C THR A 11 19.71 -4.65 14.16
N ASP A 12 20.99 -4.92 14.42
CA ASP A 12 21.81 -5.80 13.60
C ASP A 12 21.25 -7.22 13.57
N GLU A 13 20.86 -7.77 14.73
CA GLU A 13 20.24 -9.09 14.83
C GLU A 13 18.96 -9.22 13.97
N LEU A 14 18.13 -8.19 13.92
CA LEU A 14 16.90 -8.21 13.09
C LEU A 14 17.23 -8.05 11.61
N ILE A 15 18.22 -7.23 11.26
CA ILE A 15 18.68 -7.08 9.87
C ILE A 15 19.27 -8.40 9.35
N ASP A 16 20.07 -9.10 10.15
CA ASP A 16 20.65 -10.39 9.77
C ASP A 16 19.57 -11.46 9.59
N LYS A 17 18.55 -11.47 10.46
CA LYS A 17 17.36 -12.30 10.27
C LYS A 17 16.60 -11.93 8.99
N CYS A 18 16.42 -10.65 8.70
CA CYS A 18 15.79 -10.21 7.46
C CYS A 18 16.55 -10.74 6.24
N LYS A 19 17.88 -10.58 6.18
CA LYS A 19 18.71 -11.11 5.08
C LYS A 19 18.64 -12.63 4.95
N ARG A 20 18.49 -13.35 6.06
CA ARG A 20 18.41 -14.81 6.08
C ARG A 20 17.05 -15.35 5.64
N TYR A 21 15.96 -14.67 6.00
CA TYR A 21 14.61 -15.21 5.88
C TYR A 21 13.71 -14.47 4.89
N ILE A 22 14.10 -13.29 4.40
CA ILE A 22 13.36 -12.50 3.43
C ILE A 22 14.23 -12.34 2.19
N SER A 23 13.68 -12.67 1.01
CA SER A 23 14.37 -12.49 -0.26
C SER A 23 14.76 -11.04 -0.50
N ASP A 24 15.99 -10.82 -0.97
CA ASP A 24 16.49 -9.49 -1.35
C ASP A 24 15.66 -8.86 -2.48
N GLY A 25 15.03 -9.67 -3.33
CA GLY A 25 14.14 -9.20 -4.40
C GLY A 25 12.82 -8.58 -3.92
N GLN A 26 12.50 -8.67 -2.63
CA GLN A 26 11.24 -8.17 -2.08
C GLN A 26 11.15 -6.64 -2.09
N ALA A 27 12.24 -5.96 -1.72
CA ALA A 27 12.28 -4.49 -1.64
C ALA A 27 13.72 -3.99 -1.40
N PHE A 28 14.05 -2.85 -2.01
CA PHE A 28 15.27 -2.12 -1.71
C PHE A 28 15.29 -1.61 -0.27
N LYS A 29 16.39 -1.86 0.44
CA LYS A 29 16.63 -1.33 1.79
C LYS A 29 17.59 -0.14 1.70
N TYR A 30 17.08 1.07 1.93
CA TYR A 30 17.87 2.29 1.78
C TYR A 30 18.92 2.50 2.88
N PHE A 31 18.62 2.13 4.13
CA PHE A 31 19.51 2.27 5.27
C PHE A 31 19.11 1.30 6.40
N PRO A 32 20.03 0.95 7.32
CA PRO A 32 19.79 -0.06 8.36
C PRO A 32 18.91 0.49 9.49
N MET A 33 17.60 0.54 9.27
CA MET A 33 16.60 0.96 10.25
C MET A 33 15.51 -0.10 10.39
N VAL A 34 15.20 -0.46 11.64
CA VAL A 34 14.09 -1.36 11.95
C VAL A 34 13.02 -0.57 12.68
N VAL A 35 11.85 -0.42 12.06
CA VAL A 35 10.71 0.35 12.59
C VAL A 35 10.12 -0.35 13.81
N SER A 36 9.82 0.42 14.87
CA SER A 36 9.14 -0.07 16.07
C SER A 36 7.78 0.60 16.30
N LYS A 37 7.64 1.86 15.90
CA LYS A 37 6.45 2.68 16.11
C LYS A 37 6.35 3.74 15.03
N ALA A 38 5.11 4.14 14.70
CA ALA A 38 4.84 5.31 13.88
C ALA A 38 3.60 6.05 14.39
N LYS A 39 3.58 7.38 14.28
CA LYS A 39 2.44 8.24 14.67
C LYS A 39 2.55 9.61 13.99
N GLY A 40 1.50 10.04 13.31
CA GLY A 40 1.53 11.30 12.56
C GLY A 40 2.60 11.26 11.48
N ALA A 41 3.48 12.25 11.44
CA ALA A 41 4.62 12.32 10.51
C ALA A 41 5.94 11.80 11.11
N LYS A 42 5.88 10.97 12.16
CA LYS A 42 7.06 10.47 12.89
C LYS A 42 7.10 8.96 12.90
N ILE A 43 8.32 8.42 12.77
CA ILE A 43 8.64 7.01 12.93
C ILE A 43 9.75 6.86 13.98
N TRP A 44 9.71 5.78 14.74
CA TRP A 44 10.74 5.41 15.71
C TRP A 44 11.32 4.06 15.33
N ASP A 45 12.63 3.91 15.47
CA ASP A 45 13.27 2.60 15.33
C ASP A 45 13.21 1.79 16.64
N VAL A 46 13.68 0.54 16.59
CA VAL A 46 13.74 -0.36 17.76
C VAL A 46 14.67 0.12 18.88
N ASN A 47 15.47 1.15 18.62
CA ASN A 47 16.36 1.80 19.58
C ASN A 47 15.72 3.05 20.21
N GLY A 48 14.51 3.41 19.78
CA GLY A 48 13.80 4.60 20.22
C GLY A 48 14.25 5.88 19.53
N LYS A 49 15.12 5.83 18.51
CA LYS A 49 15.47 7.02 17.74
C LYS A 49 14.29 7.43 16.88
N GLU A 50 13.93 8.71 16.96
CA GLU A 50 12.85 9.33 16.21
C GLU A 50 13.36 9.86 14.86
N TYR A 51 12.52 9.75 13.84
CA TYR A 51 12.74 10.30 12.51
C TYR A 51 11.48 11.03 12.04
N ILE A 52 11.67 12.10 11.26
CA ILE A 52 10.59 12.76 10.52
C ILE A 52 10.41 12.00 9.20
N ASP A 53 9.19 11.57 8.92
CA ASP A 53 8.86 10.80 7.72
C ASP A 53 8.46 11.71 6.56
N PHE A 54 9.36 11.85 5.59
CA PHE A 54 9.12 12.55 4.32
C PHE A 54 8.72 11.60 3.17
N LEU A 55 8.57 10.29 3.45
CA LEU A 55 8.22 9.28 2.46
C LEU A 55 6.74 8.88 2.52
N SER A 56 6.15 8.88 3.72
CA SER A 56 4.75 8.47 3.95
C SER A 56 4.46 7.04 3.46
N SER A 57 5.45 6.14 3.52
CA SER A 57 5.41 4.81 2.91
C SER A 57 4.95 4.86 1.44
N ALA A 58 5.72 5.55 0.60
CA ALA A 58 5.41 5.82 -0.79
C ALA A 58 4.01 6.47 -0.97
N ALA A 59 3.76 7.55 -0.22
CA ALA A 59 2.51 8.32 -0.24
C ALA A 59 1.23 7.56 0.20
N THR A 60 1.36 6.51 1.00
CA THR A 60 0.23 5.75 1.55
C THR A 60 -0.39 6.43 2.78
N PHE A 61 0.42 6.91 3.72
CA PHE A 61 -0.05 7.42 5.01
C PHE A 61 -0.36 8.92 4.99
N ASN A 62 -1.13 9.39 4.01
CA ASN A 62 -1.43 10.81 3.81
C ASN A 62 -2.17 11.48 4.98
N VAL A 63 -2.95 10.70 5.76
CA VAL A 63 -3.62 11.17 6.99
C VAL A 63 -2.80 10.94 8.27
N GLY A 64 -1.51 10.60 8.11
CA GLY A 64 -0.57 10.29 9.18
C GLY A 64 -0.63 8.85 9.66
N HIS A 65 0.51 8.35 10.14
CA HIS A 65 0.63 7.02 10.73
C HIS A 65 -0.26 6.87 11.96
N ASN A 66 -0.90 5.70 12.10
CA ASN A 66 -1.75 5.35 13.24
C ASN A 66 -2.80 6.43 13.58
N ASN A 67 -3.44 7.01 12.55
CA ASN A 67 -4.49 8.00 12.72
C ASN A 67 -5.60 7.45 13.65
N PRO A 68 -5.92 8.11 14.79
CA PRO A 68 -6.86 7.59 15.77
C PRO A 68 -8.26 7.30 15.19
N LYS A 69 -8.73 8.12 14.23
CA LYS A 69 -10.04 7.90 13.59
C LYS A 69 -10.04 6.58 12.81
N VAL A 70 -8.99 6.33 12.03
CA VAL A 70 -8.83 5.11 11.22
C VAL A 70 -8.69 3.89 12.13
N VAL A 71 -7.79 3.95 13.11
CA VAL A 71 -7.53 2.84 14.05
C VAL A 71 -8.79 2.47 14.83
N ASN A 72 -9.56 3.44 15.30
CA ASN A 72 -10.78 3.18 16.05
C ASN A 72 -11.84 2.50 15.18
N VAL A 73 -12.04 2.95 13.93
CA VAL A 73 -12.99 2.31 13.00
C VAL A 73 -12.59 0.87 12.70
N ILE A 74 -11.30 0.60 12.47
CA ILE A 74 -10.79 -0.77 12.25
C ILE A 74 -11.12 -1.64 13.47
N LYS A 75 -10.75 -1.20 14.68
CA LYS A 75 -11.02 -1.95 15.93
C LYS A 75 -12.51 -2.21 16.14
N SER A 76 -13.35 -1.21 15.91
CA SER A 76 -14.81 -1.38 16.02
C SER A 76 -15.36 -2.37 15.00
N ASN A 77 -14.81 -2.41 13.77
CA ASN A 77 -15.24 -3.38 12.76
C ASN A 77 -14.84 -4.82 13.13
N LEU A 78 -13.68 -5.02 13.75
CA LEU A 78 -13.22 -6.34 14.20
C LEU A 78 -14.17 -7.00 15.22
N ASN A 79 -14.95 -6.21 15.96
CA ASN A 79 -15.99 -6.73 16.86
C ASN A 79 -17.23 -7.27 16.11
N LYS A 80 -17.34 -7.01 14.79
CA LYS A 80 -18.45 -7.47 13.94
C LYS A 80 -18.01 -8.63 13.07
N TYR A 81 -17.02 -8.40 12.20
CA TYR A 81 -16.40 -9.41 11.35
C TYR A 81 -15.09 -8.88 10.76
N LEU A 82 -14.17 -9.80 10.45
CA LEU A 82 -12.91 -9.44 9.77
C LEU A 82 -13.09 -9.38 8.25
N HIS A 83 -13.68 -10.42 7.67
CA HIS A 83 -13.82 -10.56 6.22
C HIS A 83 -14.92 -11.57 5.88
N TYR A 84 -15.65 -11.29 4.81
CA TYR A 84 -16.45 -12.27 4.07
C TYR A 84 -16.38 -11.91 2.58
N CYS A 85 -16.40 -12.90 1.70
CA CYS A 85 -16.20 -12.64 0.27
C CYS A 85 -17.36 -11.83 -0.36
N PHE A 86 -17.11 -11.23 -1.52
CA PHE A 86 -18.08 -10.43 -2.28
C PHE A 86 -19.15 -11.26 -3.04
N TYR A 87 -19.42 -12.48 -2.60
CA TYR A 87 -20.61 -13.24 -3.03
C TYR A 87 -21.89 -12.76 -2.34
N ILE A 88 -21.75 -11.83 -1.39
CA ILE A 88 -22.82 -11.15 -0.68
C ILE A 88 -22.55 -9.64 -0.62
N TYR A 89 -23.48 -8.91 -0.02
CA TYR A 89 -23.44 -7.46 0.09
C TYR A 89 -22.72 -6.99 1.37
N HIS A 90 -22.03 -5.84 1.25
CA HIS A 90 -21.25 -5.25 2.34
C HIS A 90 -21.54 -3.75 2.43
N GLU A 91 -22.17 -3.29 3.51
CA GLU A 91 -22.47 -1.86 3.72
C GLU A 91 -21.21 -0.96 3.61
N PRO A 92 -20.04 -1.31 4.18
CA PRO A 92 -18.83 -0.49 4.03
C PRO A 92 -18.37 -0.34 2.57
N ALA A 93 -18.56 -1.38 1.75
CA ALA A 93 -18.18 -1.36 0.34
C ALA A 93 -19.10 -0.46 -0.48
N VAL A 94 -20.41 -0.47 -0.20
CA VAL A 94 -21.38 0.42 -0.87
C VAL A 94 -21.06 1.88 -0.55
N LYS A 95 -20.84 2.22 0.73
CA LYS A 95 -20.48 3.58 1.15
C LYS A 95 -19.17 4.06 0.52
N LEU A 96 -18.17 3.17 0.43
CA LEU A 96 -16.91 3.49 -0.22
C LEU A 96 -17.09 3.69 -1.73
N ALA A 97 -17.88 2.85 -2.40
CA ALA A 97 -18.15 2.97 -3.83
C ALA A 97 -18.86 4.30 -4.15
N GLU A 98 -19.88 4.67 -3.37
CA GLU A 98 -20.58 5.95 -3.51
C GLU A 98 -19.63 7.14 -3.36
N LEU A 99 -18.77 7.12 -2.33
CA LEU A 99 -17.78 8.16 -2.12
C LEU A 99 -16.81 8.28 -3.31
N LEU A 100 -16.29 7.17 -3.82
CA LEU A 100 -15.35 7.16 -4.95
C LEU A 100 -16.01 7.65 -6.26
N VAL A 101 -17.27 7.25 -6.50
CA VAL A 101 -18.05 7.74 -7.64
C VAL A 101 -18.25 9.25 -7.56
N ASN A 102 -18.54 9.80 -6.38
CA ASN A 102 -18.76 11.23 -6.20
C ASN A 102 -17.46 12.06 -6.29
N LEU A 103 -16.34 11.53 -5.81
CA LEU A 103 -15.04 12.23 -5.84
C LEU A 103 -14.33 12.17 -7.19
N SER A 104 -14.55 11.12 -7.97
CA SER A 104 -13.87 10.95 -9.27
C SER A 104 -14.36 11.99 -10.29
N PRO A 105 -13.48 12.55 -11.15
CA PRO A 105 -13.86 13.57 -12.13
C PRO A 105 -14.94 13.11 -13.12
N GLY A 106 -15.74 14.07 -13.63
CA GLY A 106 -16.75 13.86 -14.66
C GLY A 106 -18.16 13.57 -14.13
N ASN A 107 -19.17 13.95 -14.93
CA ASN A 107 -20.61 13.92 -14.57
C ASN A 107 -21.40 12.81 -15.27
N PHE A 108 -20.78 11.66 -15.52
CA PHE A 108 -21.41 10.49 -16.14
C PHE A 108 -21.60 9.37 -15.12
N GLU A 109 -22.41 8.36 -15.47
CA GLU A 109 -22.62 7.20 -14.61
C GLU A 109 -21.33 6.39 -14.43
N LYS A 110 -20.99 6.09 -13.17
CA LYS A 110 -19.73 5.43 -12.79
C LYS A 110 -20.01 4.25 -11.88
N LYS A 111 -19.17 3.22 -11.95
CA LYS A 111 -19.18 2.04 -11.07
C LYS A 111 -17.77 1.73 -10.59
N VAL A 112 -17.65 1.05 -9.46
CA VAL A 112 -16.37 0.73 -8.81
C VAL A 112 -16.16 -0.78 -8.80
N ALA A 113 -14.94 -1.20 -9.10
CA ALA A 113 -14.43 -2.52 -8.79
C ALA A 113 -13.32 -2.37 -7.75
N PHE A 114 -13.33 -3.22 -6.72
CA PHE A 114 -12.35 -3.18 -5.65
C PHE A 114 -11.21 -4.18 -5.89
N GLY A 115 -10.02 -3.79 -5.44
CA GLY A 115 -8.82 -4.60 -5.44
C GLY A 115 -8.06 -4.45 -4.12
N LEU A 116 -6.89 -5.06 -4.02
CA LEU A 116 -6.06 -5.02 -2.80
C LEU A 116 -4.81 -4.14 -2.98
N SER A 117 -4.47 -3.79 -4.21
CA SER A 117 -3.24 -3.08 -4.56
C SER A 117 -3.44 -2.13 -5.74
N GLY A 118 -2.52 -1.18 -5.91
CA GLY A 118 -2.50 -0.37 -7.13
C GLY A 118 -2.31 -1.21 -8.39
N SER A 119 -1.52 -2.29 -8.31
CA SER A 119 -1.25 -3.20 -9.43
C SER A 119 -2.52 -3.88 -9.94
N ASP A 120 -3.34 -4.46 -9.07
CA ASP A 120 -4.58 -5.13 -9.50
C ASP A 120 -5.68 -4.15 -9.96
N ALA A 121 -5.67 -2.92 -9.43
CA ALA A 121 -6.55 -1.85 -9.91
C ALA A 121 -6.21 -1.48 -11.37
N VAL A 122 -4.92 -1.38 -11.69
CA VAL A 122 -4.46 -1.15 -13.06
C VAL A 122 -4.81 -2.34 -13.96
N ASP A 123 -4.52 -3.57 -13.55
CA ASP A 123 -4.89 -4.78 -14.30
C ASP A 123 -6.40 -4.80 -14.59
N THR A 124 -7.23 -4.42 -13.62
CA THR A 124 -8.69 -4.38 -13.76
C THR A 124 -9.13 -3.29 -14.74
N ALA A 125 -8.52 -2.10 -14.68
CA ALA A 125 -8.79 -1.01 -15.62
C ALA A 125 -8.43 -1.40 -17.06
N VAL A 126 -7.29 -2.05 -17.26
CA VAL A 126 -6.86 -2.58 -18.57
C VAL A 126 -7.85 -3.63 -19.08
N LYS A 127 -8.21 -4.61 -18.24
CA LYS A 127 -9.20 -5.65 -18.59
C LYS A 127 -10.54 -5.03 -19.00
N ALA A 128 -11.05 -4.07 -18.23
CA ALA A 128 -12.31 -3.37 -18.56
C ALA A 128 -12.22 -2.66 -19.92
N SER A 129 -11.10 -1.97 -20.18
CA SER A 129 -10.86 -1.27 -21.46
C SER A 129 -10.82 -2.22 -22.65
N LEU A 130 -10.12 -3.35 -22.53
CA LEU A 130 -10.02 -4.37 -23.58
C LEU A 130 -11.38 -5.04 -23.85
N ILE A 131 -12.13 -5.37 -22.79
CA ILE A 131 -13.46 -5.98 -22.90
C ILE A 131 -14.43 -5.02 -23.61
N TYR A 132 -14.43 -3.75 -23.22
CA TYR A 132 -15.32 -2.74 -23.78
C TYR A 132 -14.98 -2.42 -25.25
N THR A 133 -13.71 -2.15 -25.54
CA THR A 133 -13.28 -1.70 -26.88
C THR A 133 -13.11 -2.84 -27.88
N ARG A 134 -12.96 -4.09 -27.41
CA ARG A 134 -12.59 -5.27 -28.21
C ARG A 134 -11.25 -5.13 -28.96
N ARG A 135 -10.41 -4.17 -28.55
CA ARG A 135 -9.05 -3.98 -29.06
C ARG A 135 -8.04 -4.73 -28.20
N ARG A 136 -6.84 -4.94 -28.72
CA ARG A 136 -5.76 -5.70 -28.04
C ARG A 136 -4.57 -4.85 -27.62
N ASN A 137 -4.36 -3.71 -28.27
CA ASN A 137 -3.18 -2.90 -28.04
C ASN A 137 -3.40 -1.95 -26.87
N ILE A 138 -2.40 -1.85 -26.00
CA ILE A 138 -2.32 -0.88 -24.90
C ILE A 138 -1.10 0.00 -25.17
N ALA A 139 -1.28 1.31 -25.03
CA ALA A 139 -0.19 2.27 -25.05
C ALA A 139 0.12 2.71 -23.61
N SER A 140 1.41 2.81 -23.28
CA SER A 140 1.91 3.38 -22.03
C SER A 140 3.10 4.28 -22.32
N PHE A 141 3.56 5.01 -21.31
CA PHE A 141 4.62 5.99 -21.44
C PHE A 141 5.95 5.45 -20.90
N THR A 142 7.06 5.91 -21.48
CA THR A 142 8.39 5.72 -20.89
C THR A 142 8.43 6.31 -19.48
N ASP A 143 9.22 5.70 -18.60
CA ASP A 143 9.35 6.08 -17.19
C ASP A 143 8.07 5.88 -16.34
N SER A 144 7.01 5.26 -16.87
CA SER A 144 5.79 4.98 -16.09
C SER A 144 5.94 3.79 -15.15
N TYR A 145 5.30 3.86 -13.98
CA TYR A 145 5.18 2.74 -13.03
C TYR A 145 3.71 2.37 -12.83
N HIS A 146 3.35 1.13 -13.15
CA HIS A 146 1.98 0.61 -13.09
C HIS A 146 1.82 -0.61 -12.17
N GLY A 147 2.85 -0.90 -11.35
CA GLY A 147 2.80 -1.94 -10.34
C GLY A 147 3.63 -3.18 -10.68
N SER A 148 3.36 -4.25 -9.95
CA SER A 148 4.20 -5.47 -9.91
C SER A 148 3.46 -6.76 -10.30
N THR A 149 2.19 -6.66 -10.74
CA THR A 149 1.48 -7.76 -11.40
C THR A 149 2.04 -7.93 -12.82
N PHE A 150 1.80 -9.09 -13.44
CA PHE A 150 2.31 -9.36 -14.78
C PHE A 150 1.88 -8.30 -15.81
N MET A 151 0.61 -7.89 -15.78
CA MET A 151 0.11 -6.83 -16.66
C MET A 151 0.68 -5.45 -16.27
N GLY A 152 0.65 -5.09 -14.98
CA GLY A 152 1.25 -3.85 -14.48
C GLY A 152 2.72 -3.68 -14.87
N ILE A 153 3.53 -4.73 -14.76
CA ILE A 153 4.93 -4.73 -15.22
C ILE A 153 4.99 -4.58 -16.74
N SER A 154 4.19 -5.34 -17.49
CA SER A 154 4.21 -5.34 -18.97
C SER A 154 3.90 -3.96 -19.57
N ILE A 155 3.13 -3.12 -18.87
CA ILE A 155 2.80 -1.76 -19.31
C ILE A 155 3.60 -0.68 -18.59
N SER A 156 4.49 -1.02 -17.65
CA SER A 156 5.41 -0.07 -17.00
C SER A 156 6.59 0.26 -17.92
N GLY A 157 6.97 1.53 -17.95
CA GLY A 157 8.15 2.04 -18.66
C GLY A 157 9.37 2.28 -17.75
N SER A 158 9.32 1.90 -16.47
CA SER A 158 10.41 2.15 -15.49
C SER A 158 11.60 1.20 -15.57
N PHE A 159 11.57 0.16 -16.40
CA PHE A 159 12.65 -0.82 -16.51
C PHE A 159 13.40 -0.59 -17.82
N LYS A 160 14.64 -0.10 -17.72
CA LYS A 160 15.66 -0.17 -18.78
C LYS A 160 16.53 -1.40 -18.55
#